data_AF-A0A498NY84-F1
#
_entry.id   AF-A0A498NY84-F1
#
_cell.length_a   1.000
_cell.length_b   1.000
_cell.length_c   1.000
_cell.angle_alpha   90.00
_cell.angle_beta   90.00
_cell.angle_gamma   90.00
#
_symmetry.space_group_name_H-M   'P 1'
#
loop_
_entity.id
_entity.type
_entity.pdbx_description
1 polymer ?
#
loop_
_entity_poly.entity_id
_entity_poly.type
_entity_poly.pdbx_seq_one_letter_code
_entity_poly.pdbx_strand_id
1 'polypeptide(L)'
;MESAASANLDDLQRSWETLKNVISEKQKSLYEALERQQHYQETLQSVSTKMESIETALNEGLEPSKSPESQMAAHQALMDEILMLQDEISALQACFSEELQLDEDSLEADAGDQLALQSTLTVLGERMATIHMKASGKRQLLEVSRNYSMQRNEDG
;
A
#
# COMPACT_ATOMS: atom_id res chain seq x y z
N MET A 1 57.02 33.15 3.23
CA MET A 1 55.63 33.62 3.04
C MET A 1 54.92 32.83 1.93
N GLU A 2 55.60 32.50 0.82
CA GLU A 2 55.05 31.68 -0.28
C GLU A 2 54.58 30.26 0.11
N SER A 3 55.23 29.62 1.09
CA SER A 3 54.84 28.28 1.57
C SER A 3 53.52 28.24 2.36
N ALA A 4 53.07 29.36 2.93
CA ALA A 4 51.81 29.43 3.68
C ALA A 4 50.61 29.73 2.76
N ALA A 5 50.84 30.48 1.69
CA ALA A 5 49.82 30.78 0.68
C ALA A 5 49.47 29.56 -0.18
N SER A 6 50.47 28.70 -0.48
CA SER A 6 50.26 27.41 -1.17
C SER A 6 49.45 26.43 -0.33
N ALA A 7 49.78 26.28 0.96
CA ALA A 7 49.01 25.43 1.87
C ALA A 7 47.53 25.86 1.98
N ASN A 8 47.25 27.16 2.01
CA ASN A 8 45.90 27.70 2.08
C ASN A 8 45.10 27.46 0.78
N LEU A 9 45.77 27.52 -0.38
CA LEU A 9 45.16 27.18 -1.67
C LEU A 9 44.81 25.69 -1.76
N ASP A 10 45.70 24.82 -1.29
CA ASP A 10 45.47 23.37 -1.26
C ASP A 10 44.30 23.01 -0.34
N ASP A 11 44.20 23.65 0.82
CA ASP A 11 43.08 23.46 1.75
C ASP A 11 41.75 23.95 1.15
N LEU A 12 41.75 25.09 0.46
CA LEU A 12 40.57 25.59 -0.25
C LEU A 12 40.14 24.62 -1.37
N GLN A 13 41.08 24.12 -2.15
CA GLN A 13 40.79 23.15 -3.21
C GLN A 13 40.20 21.85 -2.63
N ARG A 14 40.76 21.32 -1.54
CA ARG A 14 40.21 20.14 -0.84
C ARG A 14 38.82 20.41 -0.31
N SER A 15 38.57 21.59 0.27
CA SER A 15 37.25 21.96 0.79
C SER A 15 36.22 22.05 -0.34
N TRP A 16 36.60 22.57 -1.50
CA TRP A 16 35.76 22.65 -2.69
C TRP A 16 35.42 21.27 -3.24
N GLU A 17 36.40 20.39 -3.37
CA GLU A 17 36.19 19.01 -3.81
C GLU A 17 35.27 18.26 -2.83
N THR A 18 35.47 18.45 -1.53
CA THR A 18 34.61 17.87 -0.49
C THR A 18 33.18 18.38 -0.62
N LEU A 19 32.98 19.68 -0.76
CA LEU A 19 31.65 20.29 -0.92
C LEU A 19 30.95 19.76 -2.17
N LYS A 20 31.68 19.68 -3.29
CA LYS A 20 31.14 19.14 -4.54
C LYS A 20 30.70 17.68 -4.38
N ASN A 21 31.49 16.87 -3.69
CA ASN A 21 31.14 15.46 -3.43
C ASN A 21 29.89 15.36 -2.57
N VAL A 22 29.83 16.10 -1.46
CA VAL A 22 28.66 16.13 -0.56
C VAL A 22 27.40 16.59 -1.30
N ILE A 23 27.48 17.64 -2.12
CA ILE A 23 26.34 18.08 -2.93
C ILE A 23 25.88 16.99 -3.90
N SER A 24 26.82 16.32 -4.57
CA SER A 24 26.49 15.26 -5.54
C SER A 24 25.82 14.07 -4.85
N GLU A 25 26.29 13.68 -3.67
CA GLU A 25 25.69 12.62 -2.86
C GLU A 25 24.29 13.02 -2.35
N LYS A 26 24.12 14.27 -1.88
CA LYS A 26 22.82 14.80 -1.46
C LYS A 26 21.81 14.83 -2.60
N GLN A 27 22.23 15.25 -3.80
CA GLN A 27 21.37 15.23 -4.99
C GLN A 27 20.93 13.81 -5.33
N LYS A 28 21.87 12.84 -5.34
CA LYS A 28 21.55 11.44 -5.60
C LYS A 28 20.52 10.91 -4.59
N SER A 29 20.77 11.14 -3.29
CA SER A 29 19.87 10.74 -2.21
C SER A 29 18.47 11.34 -2.36
N LEU A 30 18.36 12.61 -2.77
CA LEU A 30 17.07 13.28 -2.99
C LEU A 30 16.31 12.67 -4.16
N TYR A 31 16.97 12.31 -5.26
CA TYR A 31 16.32 11.63 -6.38
C TYR A 31 15.80 10.25 -5.99
N GLU A 32 16.59 9.48 -5.25
CA GLU A 32 16.18 8.16 -4.75
C GLU A 32 15.00 8.27 -3.78
N ALA A 33 14.97 9.29 -2.91
CA ALA A 33 13.83 9.56 -2.04
C ALA A 33 12.56 9.92 -2.83
N LEU A 34 12.69 10.78 -3.83
CA LEU A 34 11.56 11.17 -4.67
C LEU A 34 10.98 9.97 -5.45
N GLU A 35 11.83 9.11 -6.01
CA GLU A 35 11.39 7.91 -6.73
C GLU A 35 10.65 6.93 -5.81
N ARG A 36 11.17 6.70 -4.60
CA ARG A 36 10.49 5.88 -3.57
C ARG A 36 9.13 6.47 -3.20
N GLN A 37 9.06 7.77 -2.94
CA GLN A 37 7.81 8.44 -2.59
C GLN A 37 6.77 8.33 -3.73
N GLN A 38 7.19 8.50 -4.98
CA GLN A 38 6.32 8.33 -6.15
C GLN A 38 5.77 6.90 -6.23
N HIS A 39 6.65 5.91 -6.11
CA HIS A 39 6.25 4.50 -6.13
C HIS A 39 5.25 4.15 -5.00
N TYR A 40 5.46 4.70 -3.81
CA TYR A 40 4.53 4.55 -2.69
C TYR A 40 3.15 5.11 -3.02
N GLN A 41 3.08 6.34 -3.56
CA GLN A 41 1.81 6.98 -3.92
C GLN A 41 1.06 6.22 -5.04
N GLU A 42 1.78 5.74 -6.07
CA GLU A 42 1.20 4.93 -7.14
C GLU A 42 0.60 3.62 -6.60
N THR A 43 1.34 2.93 -5.72
CA THR A 43 0.89 1.68 -5.10
C THR A 43 -0.32 1.92 -4.20
N LEU A 44 -0.28 2.96 -3.37
CA LEU A 44 -1.39 3.37 -2.50
C LEU A 44 -2.67 3.66 -3.29
N GLN A 45 -2.55 4.38 -4.42
CA GLN A 45 -3.69 4.68 -5.28
C GLN A 45 -4.27 3.40 -5.90
N SER A 46 -3.41 2.51 -6.40
CA SER A 46 -3.80 1.21 -6.95
C SER A 46 -4.58 0.36 -5.93
N VAL A 47 -4.05 0.24 -4.71
CA VAL A 47 -4.71 -0.45 -3.59
C VAL A 47 -6.07 0.18 -3.29
N SER A 48 -6.14 1.51 -3.19
CA SER A 48 -7.37 2.23 -2.87
C SER A 48 -8.48 2.00 -3.90
N THR A 49 -8.12 1.99 -5.20
CA THR A 49 -9.03 1.71 -6.31
C THR A 49 -9.50 0.24 -6.31
N LYS A 50 -8.59 -0.71 -6.05
CA LYS A 50 -8.97 -2.14 -5.93
C LYS A 50 -9.93 -2.39 -4.78
N MET A 51 -9.68 -1.77 -3.62
CA MET A 51 -10.60 -1.82 -2.48
C MET A 51 -11.99 -1.30 -2.84
N GLU A 52 -12.09 -0.19 -3.57
CA GLU A 52 -13.38 0.39 -3.99
C GLU A 52 -14.14 -0.54 -4.95
N SER A 53 -13.43 -1.16 -5.88
CA SER A 53 -14.00 -2.16 -6.78
C SER A 53 -14.55 -3.37 -6.02
N ILE A 54 -13.76 -3.92 -5.08
CA ILE A 54 -14.17 -5.05 -4.25
C ILE A 54 -15.36 -4.68 -3.38
N GLU A 55 -15.37 -3.51 -2.75
CA GLU A 55 -16.48 -3.05 -1.93
C GLU A 55 -17.76 -2.90 -2.72
N THR A 56 -17.68 -2.35 -3.94
CA THR A 56 -18.82 -2.26 -4.86
C THR A 56 -19.39 -3.65 -5.15
N ALA A 57 -18.54 -4.61 -5.52
CA ALA A 57 -18.93 -5.99 -5.79
C ALA A 57 -19.49 -6.72 -4.55
N LEU A 58 -19.02 -6.39 -3.35
CA LEU A 58 -19.55 -6.93 -2.09
C LEU A 58 -20.91 -6.32 -1.71
N ASN A 59 -21.13 -5.05 -2.04
CA ASN A 59 -22.41 -4.36 -1.78
C ASN A 59 -23.51 -4.78 -2.75
N GLU A 60 -23.17 -5.35 -3.91
CA GLU A 60 -24.14 -6.00 -4.78
C GLU A 60 -24.85 -7.15 -4.04
N GLY A 61 -26.18 -7.16 -4.09
CA GLY A 61 -27.00 -8.20 -3.48
C GLY A 61 -26.87 -9.55 -4.18
N LEU A 62 -27.61 -10.54 -3.68
CA LEU A 62 -27.76 -11.82 -4.38
C LEU A 62 -28.59 -11.62 -5.64
N GLU A 63 -28.12 -12.19 -6.75
CA GLU A 63 -28.76 -12.09 -8.06
C GLU A 63 -29.77 -13.24 -8.20
N PRO A 64 -31.10 -12.99 -8.21
CA PRO A 64 -32.09 -14.07 -8.28
C PRO A 64 -32.07 -14.85 -9.60
N SER A 65 -31.50 -14.27 -10.64
CA SER A 65 -31.37 -14.84 -11.98
C SER A 65 -30.22 -15.85 -12.11
N LYS A 66 -29.24 -15.83 -11.20
CA LYS A 66 -28.06 -16.70 -11.23
C LYS A 66 -28.24 -17.89 -10.30
N SER A 67 -27.76 -19.07 -10.74
CA SER A 67 -27.77 -20.24 -9.85
C SER A 67 -26.90 -20.00 -8.61
N PRO A 68 -27.25 -20.61 -7.46
CA PRO A 68 -26.44 -20.54 -6.25
C PRO A 68 -24.98 -20.93 -6.50
N GLU A 69 -24.73 -21.97 -7.30
CA GLU A 69 -23.39 -22.44 -7.64
C GLU A 69 -22.59 -21.39 -8.43
N SER A 70 -23.21 -20.72 -9.40
CA SER A 70 -22.56 -19.67 -10.18
C SER A 70 -22.20 -18.47 -9.30
N GLN A 71 -23.08 -18.09 -8.38
CA GLN A 71 -22.82 -17.00 -7.45
C GLN A 71 -21.73 -17.34 -6.44
N MET A 72 -21.67 -18.59 -5.96
CA MET A 72 -20.55 -19.04 -5.12
C MET A 72 -19.22 -19.01 -5.86
N ALA A 73 -19.18 -19.42 -7.13
CA ALA A 73 -17.96 -19.38 -7.94
C ALA A 73 -17.45 -17.94 -8.13
N ALA A 74 -18.36 -17.01 -8.44
CA ALA A 74 -18.03 -15.58 -8.54
C ALA A 74 -17.54 -15.03 -7.19
N HIS A 75 -18.18 -15.42 -6.09
CA HIS A 75 -17.76 -15.01 -4.76
C HIS A 75 -16.39 -15.60 -4.38
N GLN A 76 -16.06 -16.82 -4.81
CA GLN A 76 -14.74 -17.39 -4.57
C GLN A 76 -13.64 -16.63 -5.32
N ALA A 77 -13.88 -16.24 -6.58
CA ALA A 77 -12.94 -15.39 -7.32
C ALA A 77 -12.71 -14.04 -6.61
N LEU A 78 -13.78 -13.42 -6.09
CA LEU A 78 -13.68 -12.19 -5.30
C LEU A 78 -12.87 -12.39 -4.00
N MET A 79 -12.94 -13.57 -3.39
CA MET A 79 -12.15 -13.89 -2.19
C MET A 79 -10.67 -14.05 -2.51
N ASP A 80 -10.33 -14.59 -3.68
CA ASP A 80 -8.95 -14.69 -4.13
C ASP A 80 -8.38 -13.27 -4.41
N GLU A 81 -9.19 -12.37 -5.00
CA GLU A 81 -8.84 -10.95 -5.16
C GLU A 81 -8.63 -10.23 -3.82
N ILE A 82 -9.47 -10.51 -2.82
CA ILE A 82 -9.32 -9.99 -1.46
C ILE A 82 -8.00 -10.44 -0.82
N LEU A 83 -7.58 -11.69 -1.04
CA LEU A 83 -6.29 -12.19 -0.54
C LEU A 83 -5.12 -11.50 -1.22
N MET A 84 -5.16 -11.34 -2.55
CA MET A 84 -4.13 -10.60 -3.28
C MET A 84 -4.03 -9.14 -2.80
N LEU A 85 -5.18 -8.49 -2.55
CA LEU A 85 -5.22 -7.14 -2.01
C LEU A 85 -4.60 -7.06 -0.60
N GLN A 86 -4.82 -8.07 0.24
CA GLN A 86 -4.22 -8.14 1.57
C GLN A 86 -2.68 -8.21 1.50
N ASP A 87 -2.16 -8.99 0.55
CA ASP A 87 -0.72 -9.10 0.32
C ASP A 87 -0.14 -7.76 -0.18
N GLU A 88 -0.84 -7.07 -1.08
CA GLU A 88 -0.44 -5.75 -1.56
C GLU A 88 -0.43 -4.69 -0.45
N ILE A 89 -1.43 -4.69 0.44
CA ILE A 89 -1.47 -3.80 1.62
C ILE A 89 -0.29 -4.12 2.56
N SER A 90 0.02 -5.40 2.76
CA SER A 90 1.13 -5.82 3.61
C SER A 90 2.48 -5.37 3.03
N ALA A 91 2.65 -5.47 1.71
CA ALA A 91 3.84 -4.96 1.03
C ALA A 91 3.95 -3.44 1.15
N LEU A 92 2.85 -2.70 0.98
CA LEU A 92 2.81 -1.24 1.15
C LEU A 92 3.22 -0.82 2.57
N GLN A 93 2.76 -1.53 3.60
CA GLN A 93 3.14 -1.31 4.99
C GLN A 93 4.63 -1.57 5.25
N ALA A 94 5.20 -2.59 4.60
CA ALA A 94 6.63 -2.87 4.68
C ALA A 94 7.47 -1.74 4.05
N CYS A 95 7.11 -1.31 2.83
CA CYS A 95 7.76 -0.18 2.16
C CYS A 95 7.71 1.11 3.02
N PHE A 96 6.57 1.40 3.65
CA PHE A 96 6.45 2.53 4.56
C PHE A 96 7.36 2.42 5.78
N SER A 97 7.45 1.23 6.37
CA SER A 97 8.29 1.01 7.55
C SER A 97 9.78 1.21 7.24
N GLU A 98 10.21 0.82 6.04
CA GLU A 98 11.56 1.09 5.53
C GLU A 98 11.78 2.60 5.30
N GLU A 99 10.79 3.31 4.75
CA GLU A 99 10.85 4.76 4.53
C GLU A 99 11.01 5.53 5.84
N LEU A 100 10.26 5.15 6.88
CA LEU A 100 10.38 5.76 8.20
C LEU A 100 11.76 5.57 8.84
N GLN A 101 12.37 4.40 8.66
CA GLN A 101 13.70 4.12 9.21
C GLN A 101 14.78 4.96 8.52
N LEU A 102 14.65 5.18 7.21
CA LEU A 102 15.59 5.99 6.44
C LEU A 102 15.45 7.49 6.76
N ASP A 103 14.25 7.95 7.05
CA ASP A 103 13.98 9.35 7.43
C ASP A 103 14.34 9.65 8.88
N GLU A 104 14.29 8.68 9.80
CA GLU A 104 14.71 8.87 11.21
C GLU A 104 16.22 9.20 11.33
N ASP A 105 17.04 8.71 10.39
CA ASP A 105 18.45 9.08 10.24
C ASP A 105 18.65 10.48 9.61
N SER A 106 17.58 11.08 9.09
CA SER A 106 17.56 12.43 8.51
C SER A 106 17.03 13.46 9.52
N LEU A 107 17.86 14.45 9.85
CA LEU A 107 17.50 15.56 10.74
C LEU A 107 16.32 16.44 10.24
N GLU A 108 15.81 16.18 9.02
CA GLU A 108 14.78 16.98 8.35
C GLU A 108 13.43 16.25 8.18
N ALA A 109 13.25 15.05 8.72
CA ALA A 109 11.97 14.33 8.60
C ALA A 109 10.81 15.12 9.22
N ASP A 110 9.78 15.44 8.42
CA ASP A 110 8.59 16.12 8.91
C ASP A 110 7.71 15.12 9.67
N ALA A 111 7.67 15.26 11.00
CA ALA A 111 6.82 14.45 11.86
C ALA A 111 5.32 14.53 11.45
N GLY A 112 4.90 15.62 10.79
CA GLY A 112 3.55 15.74 10.23
C GLY A 112 3.28 14.73 9.10
N ASP A 113 4.23 14.57 8.18
CA ASP A 113 4.10 13.67 7.03
C ASP A 113 4.11 12.19 7.47
N GLN A 114 4.97 11.84 8.43
CA GLN A 114 5.00 10.50 9.04
C GLN A 114 3.65 10.14 9.68
N LEU A 115 3.05 11.07 10.44
CA LEU A 115 1.74 10.87 11.06
C LEU A 115 0.62 10.75 10.02
N ALA A 116 0.66 11.55 8.95
CA ALA A 116 -0.31 11.48 7.87
C ALA A 116 -0.27 10.11 7.19
N LEU A 117 0.93 9.62 6.86
CA LEU A 117 1.12 8.30 6.24
C LEU A 117 0.66 7.16 7.15
N GLN A 118 0.99 7.22 8.45
CA GLN A 118 0.53 6.23 9.43
C GLN A 118 -1.01 6.20 9.53
N SER A 119 -1.65 7.38 9.51
CA SER A 119 -3.11 7.50 9.49
C SER A 119 -3.70 6.85 8.24
N THR A 120 -3.11 7.09 7.07
CA THR A 120 -3.52 6.44 5.81
C THR A 120 -3.47 4.92 5.91
N LEU A 121 -2.38 4.34 6.40
CA LEU A 121 -2.26 2.88 6.56
C LEU A 121 -3.25 2.31 7.57
N THR A 122 -3.54 3.06 8.64
CA THR A 122 -4.54 2.67 9.64
C THR A 122 -5.93 2.59 9.00
N VAL A 123 -6.31 3.62 8.24
CA VAL A 123 -7.58 3.66 7.52
C VAL A 123 -7.69 2.53 6.49
N LEU A 124 -6.61 2.20 5.77
CA LEU A 124 -6.59 1.04 4.88
C LEU A 124 -6.82 -0.27 5.64
N GLY A 125 -6.17 -0.44 6.80
CA GLY A 125 -6.35 -1.62 7.65
C GLY A 125 -7.80 -1.78 8.12
N GLU A 126 -8.42 -0.70 8.60
CA GLU A 126 -9.82 -0.69 9.03
C GLU A 126 -10.79 -1.00 7.89
N ARG A 127 -10.54 -0.40 6.72
CA ARG A 127 -11.33 -0.66 5.52
C ARG A 127 -11.19 -2.11 5.06
N MET A 128 -9.99 -2.68 5.12
CA MET A 128 -9.74 -4.08 4.80
C MET A 128 -10.48 -5.03 5.76
N ALA A 129 -10.47 -4.73 7.06
CA ALA A 129 -11.25 -5.48 8.05
C ALA A 129 -12.75 -5.46 7.73
N THR A 130 -13.27 -4.30 7.30
CA THR A 130 -14.67 -4.16 6.86
C THR A 130 -14.97 -4.98 5.61
N ILE A 131 -14.07 -4.99 4.62
CA ILE A 131 -14.17 -5.83 3.43
C ILE A 131 -14.25 -7.31 3.81
N HIS A 132 -13.34 -7.80 4.67
CA HIS A 132 -13.37 -9.18 5.15
C HIS A 132 -14.69 -9.53 5.86
N MET A 133 -15.19 -8.64 6.72
CA MET A 133 -16.45 -8.83 7.42
C MET A 133 -17.62 -8.95 6.42
N LYS A 134 -17.71 -8.05 5.44
CA LYS A 134 -18.74 -8.09 4.39
C LYS A 134 -18.65 -9.35 3.53
N ALA A 135 -17.44 -9.73 3.13
CA ALA A 135 -17.19 -10.92 2.33
C ALA A 135 -17.61 -12.19 3.06
N SER A 136 -17.26 -12.33 4.34
CA SER A 136 -17.73 -13.43 5.19
C SER A 136 -19.26 -13.46 5.32
N GLY A 137 -19.90 -12.30 5.49
CA GLY A 137 -21.35 -12.21 5.54
C GLY A 137 -22.03 -12.66 4.24
N LYS A 138 -21.51 -12.20 3.09
CA LYS A 138 -22.03 -12.60 1.76
C LYS A 138 -21.87 -14.10 1.51
N ARG A 139 -20.75 -14.70 1.95
CA ARG A 139 -20.54 -16.16 1.89
C ARG A 139 -21.61 -16.93 2.64
N GLN A 140 -21.90 -16.54 3.89
CA GLN A 140 -22.91 -17.20 4.72
C GLN A 140 -24.30 -17.16 4.06
N LEU A 141 -24.67 -16.01 3.47
CA LEU A 141 -25.94 -15.87 2.75
C LEU A 141 -26.01 -16.78 1.51
N LEU A 142 -24.92 -16.89 0.75
CA LEU A 142 -24.83 -17.78 -0.41
C LEU A 142 -24.97 -19.26 -0.01
N GLU A 143 -24.32 -19.67 1.08
CA GLU A 143 -24.41 -21.04 1.60
C GLU A 143 -25.84 -21.39 2.03
N VAL A 144 -26.53 -20.48 2.71
CA VAL A 144 -27.94 -20.67 3.09
C VAL A 144 -28.83 -20.79 1.85
N SER A 145 -28.63 -19.93 0.86
CA SER A 145 -29.39 -19.96 -0.40
C SER A 145 -29.19 -21.27 -1.16
N ARG A 146 -27.94 -21.74 -1.27
CA ARG A 146 -27.60 -23.03 -1.87
C ARG A 146 -28.29 -24.19 -1.14
N ASN A 147 -28.16 -24.25 0.18
CA ASN A 147 -28.75 -25.33 0.98
C ASN A 147 -30.28 -25.37 0.83
N TYR A 148 -30.94 -24.21 0.80
CA TYR A 148 -32.37 -24.12 0.59
C TYR A 148 -32.80 -24.60 -0.81
N SER A 149 -32.02 -24.29 -1.84
CA SER A 149 -32.27 -24.79 -3.20
C SER A 149 -32.12 -26.30 -3.32
N MET A 150 -31.15 -26.89 -2.60
CA MET A 150 -30.95 -28.35 -2.55
C MET A 150 -32.14 -29.05 -1.88
N GLN A 151 -32.57 -28.57 -0.70
CA GLN A 151 -33.73 -29.12 0.02
C GLN A 151 -35.01 -29.08 -0.84
N ARG A 152 -35.24 -27.97 -1.54
CA ARG A 152 -36.43 -27.84 -2.40
C ARG A 152 -36.42 -28.81 -3.59
N ASN A 153 -35.24 -29.21 -4.08
CA ASN A 153 -35.10 -30.20 -5.15
C ASN A 153 -35.19 -31.64 -4.63
N GLU A 154 -35.00 -31.88 -3.33
CA GLU A 154 -35.13 -33.20 -2.71
C GLU A 154 -36.59 -33.55 -2.33
N ASP A 155 -37.41 -32.53 -2.05
CA ASP A 155 -38.82 -32.67 -1.63
C ASP A 155 -39.84 -32.70 -2.80
N GLY A 156 -39.39 -32.50 -4.05
CA GLY A 156 -40.23 -32.39 -5.25
C GLY A 156 -40.04 -33.53 -6.25
#